data_AF-A0AA90UZS2-F1
#
_entry.id   AF-A0AA90UZS2-F1
#
_cell.length_a   1.000
_cell.length_b   1.000
_cell.length_c   1.000
_cell.angle_alpha   90.00
_cell.angle_beta   90.00
_cell.angle_gamma   90.00
#
_symmetry.space_group_name_H-M   'P 1'
#
loop_
_entity.id
_entity.type
_entity.pdbx_description
1 polymer ?
#
loop_
_entity_poly.entity_id
_entity_poly.type
_entity_poly.pdbx_seq_one_letter_code
_entity_poly.pdbx_strand_id
1 'polypeptide(L)'
;MTSITASAESKEVEDFSYDWTEQTSDNFWTSEEAKPNLSVDAVGGLTAVNNTEMDNWKFQFHIVDGLPLKSGNDYVLKITIKGTDAGYAFFGVGTWSGIVDCGFNFTKEWKEYSVPFSATQDNGFVVCQMGKFVGTVQIKSVKICHYEGTFSGGYMNFDLGASPSANKWDKKLSYILPKALEQGADYTLTMDVKADADLENGIAFWPIWDASPNKTDWGSSKDVQYCEDLKLSSEWTTLTWKFNANFTLDKFEWVMGTAAGDLRIDNVRLVKDGTDENLIENGDFSERTTKGWSKTGNILSIIEGQSPSTGINQTMVKANLQDGAYYTLQGMKTNKPAKGIFIHNGKKVVIR
;
A
#
# COMPACT_ATOMS: atom_id res chain seq x y z
N MET A 1 -31.69 -20.57 18.05
CA MET A 1 -30.86 -19.37 18.18
C MET A 1 -29.48 -19.74 17.67
N THR A 2 -29.20 -19.40 16.41
CA THR A 2 -27.85 -19.53 15.88
C THR A 2 -27.09 -18.32 16.40
N SER A 3 -26.16 -18.54 17.33
CA SER A 3 -25.22 -17.51 17.78
C SER A 3 -24.42 -17.06 16.57
N ILE A 4 -24.73 -15.86 16.07
CA ILE A 4 -23.83 -15.15 15.16
C ILE A 4 -22.65 -14.75 16.06
N THR A 5 -21.58 -15.54 16.02
CA THR A 5 -20.27 -15.07 16.49
C THR A 5 -19.95 -13.85 15.65
N ALA A 6 -19.98 -12.66 16.26
CA ALA A 6 -19.42 -11.48 15.64
C ALA A 6 -17.98 -11.83 15.23
N SER A 7 -17.69 -11.75 13.94
CA SER A 7 -16.31 -11.76 13.48
C SER A 7 -15.59 -10.66 14.23
N ALA A 8 -14.53 -10.97 14.97
CA ALA A 8 -13.70 -9.94 15.57
C ALA A 8 -13.15 -9.07 14.44
N GLU A 9 -13.37 -7.75 14.54
CA GLU A 9 -12.74 -6.77 13.65
C GLU A 9 -11.23 -6.98 13.69
N SER A 10 -10.56 -6.72 12.56
CA SER A 10 -9.12 -6.90 12.50
C SER A 10 -8.44 -5.96 13.48
N LYS A 11 -7.50 -6.51 14.26
CA LYS A 11 -6.82 -5.82 15.34
C LYS A 11 -5.33 -6.05 15.22
N GLU A 12 -4.58 -4.95 15.22
CA GLU A 12 -3.13 -5.03 15.34
C GLU A 12 -2.72 -5.47 16.76
N VAL A 13 -1.83 -6.45 16.84
CA VAL A 13 -1.27 -6.98 18.08
C VAL A 13 0.25 -6.85 18.01
N GLU A 14 0.84 -6.23 19.03
CA GLU A 14 2.28 -6.07 19.16
C GLU A 14 2.89 -7.37 19.71
N ASP A 15 3.77 -8.01 18.93
CA ASP A 15 4.49 -9.22 19.32
C ASP A 15 5.84 -8.92 19.97
N PHE A 16 6.45 -7.82 19.55
CA PHE A 16 7.76 -7.39 19.98
C PHE A 16 7.88 -5.88 19.86
N SER A 17 8.54 -5.25 20.83
CA SER A 17 8.86 -3.83 20.82
C SER A 17 10.22 -3.60 21.47
N TYR A 18 10.99 -2.69 20.87
CA TYR A 18 12.30 -2.29 21.38
C TYR A 18 12.46 -0.78 21.20
N ASP A 19 12.59 -0.07 22.31
CA ASP A 19 12.86 1.37 22.34
C ASP A 19 14.35 1.61 22.58
N TRP A 20 15.04 2.11 21.55
CA TRP A 20 16.46 2.43 21.60
C TRP A 20 16.80 3.62 22.48
N THR A 21 15.84 4.53 22.73
CA THR A 21 16.05 5.70 23.59
C THR A 21 16.10 5.34 25.08
N GLU A 22 15.63 4.14 25.43
CA GLU A 22 15.73 3.59 26.78
C GLU A 22 17.01 2.73 26.98
N GLN A 23 17.78 2.51 25.91
CA GLN A 23 18.99 1.70 25.95
C GLN A 23 20.24 2.55 26.19
N THR A 24 21.32 1.89 26.61
CA THR A 24 22.61 2.54 26.90
C THR A 24 23.77 1.98 26.08
N SER A 25 23.53 0.96 25.24
CA SER A 25 24.56 0.30 24.44
C SER A 25 23.96 -0.44 23.24
N ASP A 26 24.71 -0.51 22.14
CA ASP A 26 24.43 -1.32 20.96
C ASP A 26 24.98 -2.75 21.16
N ASN A 27 24.14 -3.63 21.70
CA ASN A 27 24.57 -5.00 22.06
C ASN A 27 24.33 -6.04 20.96
N PHE A 28 23.85 -5.62 19.79
CA PHE A 28 23.56 -6.54 18.71
C PHE A 28 24.72 -6.71 17.75
N TRP A 29 24.62 -7.72 16.88
CA TRP A 29 25.64 -7.99 15.88
C TRP A 29 25.82 -6.80 14.93
N THR A 30 27.07 -6.53 14.56
CA THR A 30 27.43 -5.46 13.64
C THR A 30 28.64 -5.88 12.80
N SER A 31 28.69 -5.41 11.56
CA SER A 31 29.85 -5.57 10.67
C SER A 31 31.07 -4.80 11.17
N GLU A 32 32.26 -5.17 10.68
CA GLU A 32 33.52 -4.52 11.08
C GLU A 32 33.52 -3.02 10.75
N GLU A 33 32.99 -2.65 9.57
CA GLU A 33 32.90 -1.26 9.12
C GLU A 33 31.87 -0.44 9.90
N ALA A 34 30.76 -1.05 10.33
CA ALA A 34 29.73 -0.35 11.11
C ALA A 34 30.12 -0.19 12.58
N LYS A 35 30.80 -1.17 13.19
CA LYS A 35 31.12 -1.23 14.63
C LYS A 35 31.68 0.07 15.25
N PRO A 36 32.70 0.75 14.68
CA PRO A 36 33.22 1.98 15.29
C PRO A 36 32.31 3.20 15.12
N ASN A 37 31.23 3.06 14.35
CA ASN A 37 30.34 4.14 13.93
C ASN A 37 28.92 4.00 14.49
N LEU A 38 28.71 3.10 15.45
CA LEU A 38 27.46 2.96 16.17
C LEU A 38 27.57 3.60 17.56
N SER A 39 26.49 4.26 17.99
CA SER A 39 26.33 4.77 19.35
C SER A 39 24.88 4.75 19.75
N VAL A 40 24.61 4.75 21.06
CA VAL A 40 23.25 4.78 21.60
C VAL A 40 23.14 5.89 22.64
N ASP A 41 22.09 6.70 22.53
CA ASP A 41 21.73 7.69 23.55
C ASP A 41 20.21 7.90 23.62
N ALA A 42 19.76 8.57 24.69
CA ALA A 42 18.34 8.79 24.94
C ALA A 42 17.64 9.79 24.00
N VAL A 43 18.39 10.52 23.16
CA VAL A 43 17.85 11.54 22.24
C VAL A 43 17.67 10.94 20.84
N GLY A 44 18.72 10.28 20.34
CA GLY A 44 18.81 9.69 19.02
C GLY A 44 18.37 8.23 18.95
N GLY A 45 18.36 7.50 20.08
CA GLY A 45 18.29 6.05 20.08
C GLY A 45 19.58 5.47 19.48
N LEU A 46 19.46 4.45 18.63
CA LEU A 46 20.58 3.89 17.88
C LEU A 46 20.97 4.87 16.77
N THR A 47 22.21 5.34 16.82
CA THR A 47 22.81 6.22 15.81
C THR A 47 23.87 5.46 15.04
N ALA A 48 23.79 5.50 13.71
CA ALA A 48 24.78 4.94 12.80
C ALA A 48 25.34 6.04 11.89
N VAL A 49 26.67 6.20 11.85
CA VAL A 49 27.35 7.24 11.07
C VAL A 49 28.17 6.61 9.94
N ASN A 50 27.66 6.67 8.71
CA ASN A 50 28.43 6.22 7.56
C ASN A 50 29.12 7.41 6.87
N ASN A 51 30.45 7.46 6.94
CA ASN A 51 31.23 8.58 6.43
C ASN A 51 31.61 8.44 4.94
N THR A 52 31.47 7.26 4.34
CA THR A 52 31.91 7.01 2.96
C THR A 52 31.04 5.98 2.28
N GLU A 53 30.67 6.23 1.02
CA GLU A 53 29.83 5.31 0.26
C GLU A 53 30.56 3.97 0.05
N MET A 54 29.84 2.87 0.28
CA MET A 54 30.33 1.51 0.05
C MET A 54 29.17 0.59 -0.35
N ASP A 55 29.47 -0.69 -0.59
CA ASP A 55 28.42 -1.68 -0.82
C ASP A 55 27.56 -1.83 0.45
N ASN A 56 26.24 -1.97 0.28
CA ASN A 56 25.30 -1.98 1.40
C ASN A 56 25.65 -3.01 2.47
N TRP A 57 26.04 -4.21 2.05
CA TRP A 57 26.39 -5.32 2.96
C TRP A 57 27.67 -5.06 3.78
N LYS A 58 28.52 -4.09 3.41
CA LYS A 58 29.71 -3.75 4.20
C LYS A 58 29.35 -2.92 5.43
N PHE A 59 28.36 -2.02 5.32
CA PHE A 59 27.86 -1.25 6.45
C PHE A 59 26.51 -1.79 6.89
N GLN A 60 26.53 -2.84 7.71
CA GLN A 60 25.34 -3.49 8.22
C GLN A 60 25.40 -3.82 9.71
N PHE A 61 24.24 -3.82 10.35
CA PHE A 61 24.09 -4.05 11.79
C PHE A 61 22.67 -4.50 12.13
N HIS A 62 22.54 -5.31 13.16
CA HIS A 62 21.23 -5.68 13.71
C HIS A 62 20.67 -4.48 14.47
N ILE A 63 19.42 -4.11 14.16
CA ILE A 63 18.70 -3.08 14.92
C ILE A 63 17.86 -3.69 16.03
N VAL A 64 17.56 -4.99 15.95
CA VAL A 64 16.96 -5.83 17.00
C VAL A 64 17.32 -7.30 16.73
N ASP A 65 17.30 -8.13 17.76
CA ASP A 65 17.48 -9.58 17.70
C ASP A 65 16.52 -10.27 18.68
N GLY A 66 16.32 -11.58 18.55
CA GLY A 66 15.42 -12.36 19.41
C GLY A 66 13.94 -12.18 19.10
N LEU A 67 13.60 -11.85 17.84
CA LEU A 67 12.22 -11.70 17.40
C LEU A 67 11.44 -13.02 17.55
N PRO A 68 10.18 -13.01 18.01
CA PRO A 68 9.37 -14.21 18.20
C PRO A 68 8.61 -14.63 16.92
N LEU A 69 9.26 -14.56 15.76
CA LEU A 69 8.64 -14.86 14.47
C LEU A 69 8.23 -16.33 14.35
N LYS A 70 7.15 -16.59 13.60
CA LYS A 70 6.74 -17.92 13.18
C LYS A 70 6.73 -18.03 11.67
N SER A 71 7.43 -19.05 11.17
CA SER A 71 7.50 -19.33 9.74
C SER A 71 6.10 -19.49 9.15
N GLY A 72 5.85 -18.81 8.02
CA GLY A 72 4.57 -18.81 7.31
C GLY A 72 3.54 -17.80 7.81
N ASN A 73 3.82 -17.08 8.90
CA ASN A 73 2.93 -16.02 9.39
C ASN A 73 3.28 -14.66 8.79
N ASP A 74 2.24 -13.83 8.63
CA ASP A 74 2.38 -12.44 8.20
C ASP A 74 2.53 -11.50 9.40
N TYR A 75 3.43 -10.53 9.25
CA TYR A 75 3.77 -9.53 10.24
C TYR A 75 3.91 -8.16 9.60
N VAL A 76 3.99 -7.12 10.44
CA VAL A 76 4.36 -5.76 10.09
C VAL A 76 5.59 -5.36 10.90
N LEU A 77 6.66 -5.01 10.21
CA LEU A 77 7.81 -4.32 10.79
C LEU A 77 7.50 -2.83 10.86
N LYS A 78 7.53 -2.26 12.06
CA LYS A 78 7.43 -0.81 12.27
C LYS A 78 8.75 -0.25 12.78
N ILE A 79 9.24 0.81 12.15
CA ILE A 79 10.49 1.46 12.54
C ILE A 79 10.29 2.98 12.60
N THR A 80 10.64 3.58 13.73
CA THR A 80 10.75 5.05 13.85
C THR A 80 12.18 5.48 13.57
N ILE A 81 12.40 6.17 12.45
CA ILE A 81 13.73 6.47 11.91
C ILE A 81 13.76 7.85 11.25
N LYS A 82 14.93 8.49 11.29
CA LYS A 82 15.27 9.65 10.47
C LYS A 82 16.75 9.60 10.06
N GLY A 83 17.15 10.45 9.13
CA GLY A 83 18.58 10.69 8.87
C GLY A 83 18.95 12.16 8.74
N THR A 84 20.23 12.43 8.51
CA THR A 84 20.74 13.78 8.23
C THR A 84 20.20 14.34 6.93
N ASP A 85 19.96 13.46 5.97
CA ASP A 85 19.25 13.72 4.72
C ASP A 85 18.27 12.58 4.43
N ALA A 86 17.40 12.76 3.43
CA ALA A 86 16.54 11.68 2.95
C ALA A 86 17.40 10.59 2.29
N GLY A 87 17.01 9.33 2.48
CA GLY A 87 17.78 8.19 1.99
C GLY A 87 16.93 6.93 1.93
N TYR A 88 17.52 5.86 1.39
CA TYR A 88 16.90 4.53 1.37
C TYR A 88 17.52 3.66 2.46
N ALA A 89 16.67 3.02 3.26
CA ALA A 89 17.08 2.01 4.22
C ALA A 89 16.65 0.63 3.72
N PHE A 90 17.62 -0.26 3.58
CA PHE A 90 17.38 -1.67 3.31
C PHE A 90 17.39 -2.45 4.63
N PHE A 91 16.40 -3.31 4.81
CA PHE A 91 16.26 -4.16 5.97
C PHE A 91 16.10 -5.62 5.55
N GLY A 92 16.76 -6.53 6.25
CA GLY A 92 16.46 -7.95 6.18
C GLY A 92 15.78 -8.40 7.47
N VAL A 93 14.67 -9.12 7.38
CA VAL A 93 13.96 -9.68 8.55
C VAL A 93 13.99 -11.19 8.50
N GLY A 94 14.38 -11.84 9.60
CA GLY A 94 14.42 -13.30 9.72
C GLY A 94 15.74 -13.80 10.27
N THR A 95 16.28 -14.86 9.68
CA THR A 95 17.56 -15.46 10.10
C THR A 95 18.55 -15.44 8.94
N TRP A 96 19.84 -15.64 9.21
CA TRP A 96 20.85 -15.73 8.15
C TRP A 96 20.57 -16.79 7.07
N SER A 97 19.78 -17.83 7.39
CA SER A 97 19.37 -18.88 6.45
C SER A 97 18.07 -18.57 5.69
N GLY A 98 17.35 -17.51 6.05
CA GLY A 98 16.08 -17.13 5.44
C GLY A 98 15.74 -15.69 5.84
N ILE A 99 16.26 -14.75 5.05
CA ILE A 99 15.97 -13.32 5.16
C ILE A 99 14.83 -12.99 4.20
N VAL A 100 13.90 -12.17 4.68
CA VAL A 100 12.92 -11.47 3.87
C VAL A 100 13.41 -10.05 3.68
N ASP A 101 13.59 -9.64 2.42
CA ASP A 101 14.05 -8.31 2.08
C ASP A 101 12.92 -7.30 2.22
N CYS A 102 13.20 -6.24 2.97
CA CYS A 102 12.33 -5.12 3.28
C CYS A 102 13.08 -3.81 3.01
N GLY A 103 12.36 -2.71 2.83
CA GLY A 103 13.02 -1.41 2.70
C GLY A 103 12.12 -0.26 2.33
N PHE A 104 12.56 0.94 2.66
CA PHE A 104 11.82 2.18 2.42
C PHE A 104 12.73 3.40 2.36
N ASN A 105 12.24 4.46 1.73
CA ASN A 105 12.87 5.76 1.86
C ASN A 105 12.44 6.42 3.17
N PHE A 106 13.43 6.93 3.91
CA PHE A 106 13.23 7.74 5.11
C PHE A 106 13.56 9.20 4.82
N THR A 107 13.16 10.08 5.74
CA THR A 107 13.34 11.53 5.61
C THR A 107 14.21 12.08 6.75
N LYS A 108 14.35 13.40 6.78
CA LYS A 108 15.05 14.14 7.85
C LYS A 108 14.27 14.22 9.15
N GLU A 109 12.96 13.99 9.07
CA GLU A 109 12.06 14.07 10.20
C GLU A 109 11.78 12.69 10.78
N TRP A 110 11.54 12.65 12.09
CA TRP A 110 11.10 11.42 12.75
C TRP A 110 9.75 11.00 12.17
N LYS A 111 9.72 9.81 11.58
CA LYS A 111 8.50 9.17 11.09
C LYS A 111 8.54 7.69 11.41
N GLU A 112 7.38 7.13 11.76
CA GLU A 112 7.18 5.69 11.85
C GLU A 112 6.80 5.16 10.47
N TYR A 113 7.50 4.13 10.05
CA TYR A 113 7.30 3.45 8.77
C TYR A 113 6.85 2.03 9.04
N SER A 114 5.83 1.55 8.32
CA SER A 114 5.27 0.21 8.46
C SER A 114 5.49 -0.60 7.18
N VAL A 115 6.10 -1.77 7.30
CA VAL A 115 6.40 -2.67 6.17
C VAL A 115 5.81 -4.06 6.46
N PRO A 116 4.80 -4.51 5.70
CA PRO A 116 4.31 -5.88 5.83
C PRO A 116 5.33 -6.87 5.28
N PHE A 117 5.45 -8.04 5.91
CA PHE A 117 6.29 -9.13 5.44
C PHE A 117 5.75 -10.49 5.92
N SER A 118 5.98 -11.55 5.13
CA SER A 118 5.69 -12.93 5.52
C SER A 118 6.96 -13.60 6.02
N ALA A 119 7.00 -14.01 7.30
CA ALA A 119 8.19 -14.63 7.87
C ALA A 119 8.46 -15.99 7.19
N THR A 120 9.70 -16.22 6.79
CA THR A 120 10.13 -17.50 6.18
C THR A 120 10.74 -18.46 7.19
N GLN A 121 11.03 -18.00 8.39
CA GLN A 121 11.76 -18.73 9.43
C GLN A 121 11.16 -18.45 10.81
N ASP A 122 11.34 -19.41 11.73
CA ASP A 122 11.06 -19.22 13.15
C ASP A 122 12.16 -18.38 13.81
N ASN A 123 11.72 -17.43 14.63
CA ASN A 123 12.54 -16.41 15.27
C ASN A 123 13.33 -15.53 14.27
N GLY A 124 14.08 -14.54 14.78
CA GLY A 124 14.99 -13.79 13.92
C GLY A 124 15.50 -12.48 14.48
N PHE A 125 16.06 -11.68 13.60
CA PHE A 125 16.54 -10.33 13.82
C PHE A 125 16.05 -9.41 12.69
N VAL A 126 16.24 -8.10 12.88
CA VAL A 126 16.22 -7.14 11.76
C VAL A 126 17.65 -6.65 11.53
N VAL A 127 18.19 -6.93 10.35
CA VAL A 127 19.48 -6.37 9.90
C VAL A 127 19.22 -5.16 9.03
N CYS A 128 19.89 -4.04 9.31
CA CYS A 128 19.88 -2.84 8.49
C CYS A 128 21.15 -2.78 7.66
N GLN A 129 21.05 -2.51 6.35
CA GLN A 129 22.19 -2.38 5.44
C GLN A 129 22.17 -1.01 4.75
N MET A 130 23.19 -0.19 5.00
CA MET A 130 23.14 1.25 4.66
C MET A 130 24.43 1.79 4.02
N GLY A 131 25.29 0.92 3.48
CA GLY A 131 26.57 1.33 2.88
C GLY A 131 26.47 2.41 1.80
N LYS A 132 25.35 2.48 1.07
CA LYS A 132 25.11 3.51 0.04
C LYS A 132 24.64 4.86 0.58
N PHE A 133 24.16 4.93 1.82
CA PHE A 133 23.77 6.18 2.44
C PHE A 133 24.95 6.77 3.20
N VAL A 134 25.48 7.92 2.74
CA VAL A 134 26.52 8.68 3.44
C VAL A 134 25.86 9.73 4.31
N GLY A 135 26.02 9.62 5.62
CA GLY A 135 25.37 10.49 6.59
C GLY A 135 25.14 9.79 7.93
N THR A 136 24.27 10.38 8.74
CA THR A 136 23.86 9.81 10.02
C THR A 136 22.41 9.34 9.95
N VAL A 137 22.16 8.13 10.43
CA VAL A 137 20.81 7.57 10.61
C VAL A 137 20.58 7.38 12.10
N GLN A 138 19.38 7.72 12.55
CA GLN A 138 18.94 7.55 13.93
C GLN A 138 17.65 6.72 13.96
N ILE A 139 17.63 5.69 14.80
CA ILE A 139 16.50 4.77 14.97
C ILE A 139 16.06 4.83 16.43
N LYS A 140 14.80 5.22 16.64
CA LYS A 140 14.19 5.36 17.97
C LYS A 140 13.57 4.06 18.45
N SER A 141 12.80 3.40 17.59
CA SER A 141 12.05 2.22 17.99
C SER A 141 11.85 1.26 16.83
N VAL A 142 11.72 -0.01 17.19
CA VAL A 142 11.40 -1.12 16.30
C VAL A 142 10.27 -1.92 16.92
N LYS A 143 9.25 -2.25 16.14
CA LYS A 143 8.17 -3.14 16.55
C LYS A 143 7.92 -4.21 15.50
N ILE A 144 7.53 -5.39 15.96
CA ILE A 144 6.90 -6.43 15.14
C ILE A 144 5.48 -6.58 15.63
N CYS A 145 4.53 -6.46 14.70
CA CYS A 145 3.12 -6.69 14.98
C CYS A 145 2.56 -7.74 14.02
N HIS A 146 1.47 -8.39 14.41
CA HIS A 146 0.59 -9.12 13.51
C HIS A 146 -0.83 -8.55 13.58
N TYR A 147 -1.70 -9.00 12.68
CA TYR A 147 -3.13 -8.73 12.77
C TYR A 147 -3.87 -10.01 13.19
N GLU A 148 -4.72 -9.89 14.20
CA GLU A 148 -5.73 -10.90 14.55
C GLU A 148 -7.09 -10.48 14.00
N GLY A 149 -8.02 -11.43 13.87
CA GLY A 149 -9.38 -11.17 13.41
C GLY A 149 -9.52 -11.17 11.88
N THR A 150 -10.66 -10.70 11.41
CA THR A 150 -10.97 -10.69 9.97
C THR A 150 -10.65 -9.32 9.38
N PHE A 151 -9.73 -9.31 8.41
CA PHE A 151 -9.52 -8.12 7.60
C PHE A 151 -10.74 -7.89 6.70
N SER A 152 -11.37 -6.73 6.86
CA SER A 152 -12.61 -6.39 6.15
C SER A 152 -12.36 -5.55 4.89
N GLY A 153 -11.11 -5.52 4.42
CA GLY A 153 -10.64 -4.71 3.31
C GLY A 153 -9.96 -3.41 3.72
N GLY A 154 -9.17 -2.88 2.80
CA GLY A 154 -8.35 -1.70 2.97
C GLY A 154 -8.39 -0.78 1.76
N TYR A 155 -7.58 0.26 1.83
CA TYR A 155 -7.08 0.97 0.66
C TYR A 155 -5.55 0.98 0.70
N MET A 156 -4.91 1.12 -0.45
CA MET A 156 -3.46 1.30 -0.52
C MET A 156 -3.11 2.76 -0.20
N ASN A 157 -2.15 2.98 0.69
CA ASN A 157 -1.52 4.28 0.89
C ASN A 157 -0.12 4.28 0.27
N PHE A 158 0.14 5.31 -0.53
CA PHE A 158 1.44 5.59 -1.12
C PHE A 158 1.94 6.93 -0.60
N ASP A 159 3.01 6.88 0.19
CA ASP A 159 3.71 8.08 0.65
C ASP A 159 4.43 8.73 -0.55
N LEU A 160 4.14 9.98 -0.88
CA LEU A 160 4.84 10.74 -1.91
C LEU A 160 5.97 11.59 -1.33
N GLY A 161 6.23 11.51 -0.03
CA GLY A 161 7.18 12.36 0.66
C GLY A 161 6.67 13.79 0.89
N ALA A 162 7.34 14.52 1.77
CA ALA A 162 6.88 15.80 2.29
C ALA A 162 6.92 16.96 1.28
N SER A 163 7.56 16.80 0.11
CA SER A 163 7.74 17.89 -0.85
C SER A 163 7.61 17.41 -2.30
N PRO A 164 7.06 18.24 -3.20
CA PRO A 164 7.06 17.97 -4.64
C PRO A 164 8.46 17.75 -5.19
N SER A 165 8.57 16.89 -6.19
CA SER A 165 9.78 16.76 -7.02
C SER A 165 9.69 17.66 -8.25
N ALA A 166 10.81 17.86 -8.93
CA ALA A 166 10.91 18.78 -10.07
C ALA A 166 10.12 18.28 -11.29
N ASN A 167 10.10 16.97 -11.51
CA ASN A 167 9.45 16.36 -12.66
C ASN A 167 8.34 15.40 -12.24
N LYS A 168 7.31 15.27 -13.09
CA LYS A 168 6.20 14.35 -12.86
C LYS A 168 6.62 12.88 -12.77
N TRP A 169 7.72 12.48 -13.40
CA TRP A 169 8.21 11.10 -13.40
C TRP A 169 9.14 10.75 -12.22
N ASP A 170 9.45 11.71 -11.36
CA ASP A 170 10.38 11.50 -10.24
C ASP A 170 9.78 10.59 -9.14
N LYS A 171 8.44 10.48 -9.07
CA LYS A 171 7.72 9.56 -8.18
C LYS A 171 6.78 8.69 -8.99
N LYS A 172 6.88 7.38 -8.79
CA LYS A 172 6.18 6.37 -9.59
C LYS A 172 5.58 5.29 -8.71
N LEU A 173 4.33 4.97 -8.98
CA LEU A 173 3.68 3.75 -8.53
C LEU A 173 3.58 2.82 -9.74
N SER A 174 4.08 1.59 -9.62
CA SER A 174 4.07 0.63 -10.71
C SER A 174 3.25 -0.60 -10.36
N TYR A 175 2.57 -1.16 -11.34
CA TYR A 175 1.88 -2.44 -11.23
C TYR A 175 2.27 -3.35 -12.39
N ILE A 176 2.66 -4.59 -12.09
CA ILE A 176 2.95 -5.62 -13.09
C ILE A 176 1.68 -6.44 -13.30
N LEU A 177 1.22 -6.50 -14.55
CA LEU A 177 0.05 -7.30 -14.89
C LEU A 177 0.39 -8.79 -14.82
N PRO A 178 -0.52 -9.63 -14.27
CA PRO A 178 -0.35 -11.08 -14.32
C PRO A 178 -0.39 -11.61 -15.76
N LYS A 179 -1.04 -10.87 -16.66
CA LYS A 179 -1.15 -11.17 -18.09
C LYS A 179 -1.09 -9.88 -18.91
N ALA A 180 -0.24 -9.86 -19.93
CA ALA A 180 -0.14 -8.74 -20.85
C ALA A 180 -1.46 -8.49 -21.60
N LEU A 181 -1.74 -7.21 -21.88
CA LEU A 181 -2.89 -6.76 -22.64
C LEU A 181 -2.75 -7.09 -24.13
N GLU A 182 -3.89 -7.15 -24.81
CA GLU A 182 -3.94 -7.37 -26.26
C GLU A 182 -3.69 -6.05 -26.98
N GLN A 183 -2.65 -6.01 -27.82
CA GLN A 183 -2.37 -4.86 -28.66
C GLN A 183 -3.56 -4.57 -29.60
N GLY A 184 -3.92 -3.30 -29.72
CA GLY A 184 -5.01 -2.80 -30.56
C GLY A 184 -6.39 -2.90 -29.92
N ALA A 185 -6.54 -3.49 -28.73
CA ALA A 185 -7.80 -3.53 -28.01
C ALA A 185 -8.03 -2.25 -27.16
N ASP A 186 -9.29 -1.91 -26.96
CA ASP A 186 -9.71 -0.80 -26.11
C ASP A 186 -9.93 -1.26 -24.66
N TYR A 187 -9.49 -0.43 -23.72
CA TYR A 187 -9.56 -0.66 -22.29
C TYR A 187 -10.05 0.57 -21.53
N THR A 188 -10.77 0.32 -20.44
CA THR A 188 -11.14 1.32 -19.44
C THR A 188 -10.49 0.98 -18.10
N LEU A 189 -9.67 1.89 -17.58
CA LEU A 189 -9.09 1.85 -16.24
C LEU A 189 -9.83 2.84 -15.34
N THR A 190 -10.32 2.39 -14.19
CA THR A 190 -10.85 3.23 -13.12
C THR A 190 -10.08 3.04 -11.83
N MET A 191 -9.98 4.09 -11.03
CA MET A 191 -9.28 4.06 -9.75
C MET A 191 -9.89 5.11 -8.81
N ASP A 192 -10.29 4.71 -7.61
CA ASP A 192 -10.64 5.68 -6.57
C ASP A 192 -9.36 6.23 -5.97
N VAL A 193 -9.28 7.56 -5.86
CA VAL A 193 -8.06 8.25 -5.42
C VAL A 193 -8.41 9.37 -4.46
N LYS A 194 -7.61 9.51 -3.41
CA LYS A 194 -7.58 10.68 -2.52
C LYS A 194 -6.15 11.09 -2.22
N ALA A 195 -5.77 12.31 -2.55
CA ALA A 195 -4.50 12.92 -2.17
C ALA A 195 -4.67 13.77 -0.89
N ASP A 196 -3.56 14.27 -0.34
CA ASP A 196 -3.62 15.25 0.75
C ASP A 196 -4.01 16.67 0.29
N ALA A 197 -3.82 16.98 -0.99
CA ALA A 197 -4.15 18.28 -1.58
C ALA A 197 -4.65 18.16 -3.02
N ASP A 198 -5.53 19.07 -3.42
CA ASP A 198 -5.95 19.25 -4.80
C ASP A 198 -4.74 19.64 -5.69
N LEU A 199 -4.57 18.96 -6.82
CA LEU A 199 -3.52 19.26 -7.79
C LEU A 199 -3.98 18.96 -9.22
N GLU A 200 -4.09 20.01 -10.04
CA GLU A 200 -4.38 19.87 -11.48
C GLU A 200 -3.23 19.17 -12.19
N ASN A 201 -3.55 18.22 -13.09
CA ASN A 201 -2.57 17.37 -13.77
C ASN A 201 -1.60 16.67 -12.80
N GLY A 202 -2.09 16.33 -11.59
CA GLY A 202 -1.28 15.79 -10.51
C GLY A 202 -0.87 14.33 -10.68
N ILE A 203 -1.54 13.59 -11.57
CA ILE A 203 -1.25 12.20 -11.86
C ILE A 203 -1.39 11.90 -13.35
N ALA A 204 -0.46 11.16 -13.92
CA ALA A 204 -0.56 10.63 -15.28
C ALA A 204 -0.42 9.11 -15.28
N PHE A 205 -1.09 8.45 -16.22
CA PHE A 205 -1.08 7.01 -16.38
C PHE A 205 -0.29 6.60 -17.63
N TRP A 206 0.79 5.85 -17.43
CA TRP A 206 1.71 5.42 -18.48
C TRP A 206 1.73 3.89 -18.54
N PRO A 207 0.92 3.26 -19.41
CA PRO A 207 1.06 1.83 -19.66
C PRO A 207 2.29 1.56 -20.54
N ILE A 208 2.99 0.47 -20.23
CA ILE A 208 4.30 0.13 -20.78
C ILE A 208 4.30 -1.33 -21.23
N TRP A 209 4.93 -1.59 -22.38
CA TRP A 209 5.38 -2.94 -22.72
C TRP A 209 6.81 -3.12 -22.22
N ASP A 210 6.94 -3.53 -20.97
CA ASP A 210 8.22 -3.69 -20.27
C ASP A 210 9.00 -4.87 -20.84
N ALA A 211 8.36 -5.94 -21.32
CA ALA A 211 9.02 -7.03 -22.02
C ALA A 211 9.45 -6.70 -23.47
N SER A 212 9.20 -5.48 -23.96
CA SER A 212 9.56 -5.10 -25.34
C SER A 212 11.05 -5.28 -25.63
N PRO A 213 11.43 -5.78 -26.82
CA PRO A 213 12.83 -5.74 -27.26
C PRO A 213 13.33 -4.31 -27.58
N ASN A 214 12.43 -3.34 -27.75
CA ASN A 214 12.76 -1.95 -28.03
C ASN A 214 13.17 -1.22 -26.74
N LYS A 215 14.45 -1.32 -26.37
CA LYS A 215 14.99 -0.77 -25.12
C LYS A 215 15.81 0.51 -25.32
N THR A 216 15.88 1.32 -24.27
CA THR A 216 16.92 2.36 -24.10
C THR A 216 18.27 1.71 -23.83
N ASP A 217 19.34 2.48 -23.94
CA ASP A 217 20.70 2.01 -23.63
C ASP A 217 20.84 1.58 -22.15
N TRP A 218 19.89 1.98 -21.30
CA TRP A 218 19.80 1.66 -19.88
C TRP A 218 18.80 0.52 -19.57
N GLY A 219 18.30 -0.18 -20.60
CA GLY A 219 17.44 -1.35 -20.47
C GLY A 219 15.95 -1.08 -20.20
N SER A 220 15.55 0.18 -20.03
CA SER A 220 14.13 0.56 -19.91
C SER A 220 13.42 0.44 -21.26
N SER A 221 12.12 0.10 -21.26
CA SER A 221 11.36 0.05 -22.51
C SER A 221 11.19 1.43 -23.15
N LYS A 222 11.29 1.50 -24.47
CA LYS A 222 10.89 2.66 -25.29
C LYS A 222 9.42 2.60 -25.70
N ASP A 223 8.77 1.45 -25.55
CA ASP A 223 7.38 1.22 -25.90
C ASP A 223 6.49 1.60 -24.72
N VAL A 224 6.48 2.90 -24.43
CA VAL A 224 5.67 3.55 -23.40
C VAL A 224 4.54 4.31 -24.08
N GLN A 225 3.32 4.12 -23.61
CA GLN A 225 2.17 4.93 -24.00
C GLN A 225 1.87 5.95 -22.90
N TYR A 226 1.44 7.14 -23.32
CA TYR A 226 1.14 8.26 -22.43
C TYR A 226 -0.35 8.56 -22.50
N CYS A 227 -1.08 8.31 -21.41
CA CYS A 227 -2.47 8.71 -21.27
C CYS A 227 -2.56 10.13 -20.67
N GLU A 228 -3.78 10.68 -20.63
CA GLU A 228 -4.03 12.02 -20.11
C GLU A 228 -3.62 12.18 -18.64
N ASP A 229 -3.15 13.39 -18.32
CA ASP A 229 -2.94 13.82 -16.95
C ASP A 229 -4.31 14.16 -16.33
N LEU A 230 -4.56 13.67 -15.12
CA LEU A 230 -5.80 13.93 -14.38
C LEU A 230 -5.53 14.70 -13.09
N LYS A 231 -6.57 15.36 -12.60
CA LYS A 231 -6.56 16.08 -11.32
C LYS A 231 -6.52 15.10 -10.15
N LEU A 232 -5.64 15.34 -9.18
CA LEU A 232 -5.73 14.78 -7.83
C LEU A 232 -6.63 15.65 -6.95
N SER A 233 -7.44 15.03 -6.09
CA SER A 233 -8.29 15.75 -5.15
C SER A 233 -8.02 15.35 -3.70
N SER A 234 -8.25 16.30 -2.77
CA SER A 234 -8.25 16.02 -1.33
C SER A 234 -9.47 15.21 -0.86
N GLU A 235 -10.47 15.04 -1.74
CA GLU A 235 -11.61 14.14 -1.54
C GLU A 235 -11.46 12.90 -2.41
N TRP A 236 -12.12 11.81 -2.00
CA TRP A 236 -12.17 10.59 -2.82
C TRP A 236 -12.89 10.89 -4.14
N THR A 237 -12.19 10.65 -5.25
CA THR A 237 -12.72 10.76 -6.60
C THR A 237 -12.36 9.53 -7.42
N THR A 238 -13.24 9.12 -8.33
CA THR A 238 -12.92 8.07 -9.29
C THR A 238 -12.26 8.70 -10.51
N LEU A 239 -10.99 8.38 -10.73
CA LEU A 239 -10.26 8.68 -11.95
C LEU A 239 -10.60 7.64 -13.01
N THR A 240 -10.69 8.06 -14.28
CA THR A 240 -10.99 7.17 -15.40
C THR A 240 -10.07 7.48 -16.56
N TRP A 241 -9.37 6.46 -17.07
CA TRP A 241 -8.63 6.50 -18.32
C TRP A 241 -9.26 5.52 -19.32
N LYS A 242 -9.52 5.99 -20.53
CA LYS A 242 -9.90 5.15 -21.67
C LYS A 242 -8.79 5.17 -22.70
N PHE A 243 -8.33 4.02 -23.12
CA PHE A 243 -7.19 3.94 -24.03
C PHE A 243 -7.24 2.70 -24.93
N ASN A 244 -6.74 2.87 -26.15
CA ASN A 244 -6.38 1.75 -27.03
C ASN A 244 -4.96 1.29 -26.67
N ALA A 245 -4.73 -0.01 -26.57
CA ALA A 245 -3.41 -0.56 -26.24
C ALA A 245 -2.47 -0.52 -27.45
N ASN A 246 -1.57 0.46 -27.53
CA ASN A 246 -0.64 0.56 -28.67
C ASN A 246 0.38 -0.58 -28.76
N PHE A 247 0.60 -1.28 -27.64
CA PHE A 247 1.56 -2.38 -27.50
C PHE A 247 0.93 -3.54 -26.72
N THR A 248 1.68 -4.64 -26.57
CA THR A 248 1.32 -5.76 -25.68
C THR A 248 1.63 -5.41 -24.22
N LEU A 249 0.96 -4.38 -23.70
CA LEU A 249 1.26 -3.73 -22.41
C LEU A 249 1.23 -4.73 -21.25
N ASP A 250 2.27 -4.76 -20.41
CA ASP A 250 2.43 -5.71 -19.30
C ASP A 250 2.78 -5.04 -17.96
N LYS A 251 3.00 -3.73 -17.97
CA LYS A 251 3.28 -2.93 -16.78
C LYS A 251 2.57 -1.59 -16.85
N PHE A 252 2.08 -1.14 -15.70
CA PHE A 252 1.51 0.18 -15.51
C PHE A 252 2.42 1.04 -14.65
N GLU A 253 2.58 2.30 -15.00
CA GLU A 253 3.19 3.33 -14.17
C GLU A 253 2.21 4.50 -14.01
N TRP A 254 1.83 4.81 -12.77
CA TRP A 254 1.26 6.10 -12.44
C TRP A 254 2.39 7.02 -12.00
N VAL A 255 2.50 8.19 -12.62
CA VAL A 255 3.54 9.17 -12.33
C VAL A 255 2.93 10.41 -11.68
N MET A 256 3.54 10.84 -10.59
CA MET A 256 2.96 11.80 -9.64
C MET A 256 4.04 12.59 -8.89
N GLY A 257 5.18 12.83 -9.53
CA GLY A 257 6.35 13.46 -8.94
C GLY A 257 6.11 14.87 -8.39
N THR A 258 5.22 15.64 -9.00
CA THR A 258 4.87 17.01 -8.55
C THR A 258 3.89 17.03 -7.38
N ALA A 259 3.31 15.89 -7.01
CA ALA A 259 2.49 15.75 -5.80
C ALA A 259 3.36 15.46 -4.57
N ALA A 260 2.82 15.73 -3.38
CA ALA A 260 3.45 15.50 -2.08
C ALA A 260 2.40 15.04 -1.07
N GLY A 261 2.85 14.56 0.09
CA GLY A 261 1.99 13.96 1.11
C GLY A 261 1.62 12.53 0.76
N ASP A 262 0.48 12.06 1.24
CA ASP A 262 -0.03 10.72 0.95
C ASP A 262 -0.99 10.71 -0.25
N LEU A 263 -0.90 9.64 -1.03
CA LEU A 263 -1.89 9.25 -2.03
C LEU A 263 -2.56 7.96 -1.60
N ARG A 264 -3.89 7.96 -1.54
CA ARG A 264 -4.71 6.81 -1.15
C ARG A 264 -5.43 6.32 -2.38
N ILE A 265 -5.36 5.01 -2.63
CA ILE A 265 -5.86 4.37 -3.83
C ILE A 265 -6.73 3.18 -3.42
N ASP A 266 -7.89 3.06 -4.05
CA ASP A 266 -8.82 1.96 -3.86
C ASP A 266 -9.54 1.61 -5.18
N ASN A 267 -10.25 0.48 -5.22
CA ASN A 267 -11.11 0.05 -6.32
C ASN A 267 -10.48 0.17 -7.73
N VAL A 268 -9.22 -0.24 -7.85
CA VAL A 268 -8.50 -0.24 -9.13
C VAL A 268 -9.10 -1.31 -10.04
N ARG A 269 -9.67 -0.87 -11.17
CA ARG A 269 -10.34 -1.77 -12.10
C ARG A 269 -9.93 -1.49 -13.53
N LEU A 270 -9.38 -2.50 -14.20
CA LEU A 270 -9.08 -2.48 -15.63
C LEU A 270 -10.00 -3.46 -16.33
N VAL A 271 -10.75 -3.00 -17.33
CA VAL A 271 -11.57 -3.86 -18.19
C VAL A 271 -11.23 -3.69 -19.65
N LYS A 272 -11.28 -4.79 -20.39
CA LYS A 272 -11.33 -4.75 -21.86
C LYS A 272 -12.74 -4.34 -22.27
N ASP A 273 -12.87 -3.41 -23.20
CA ASP A 273 -14.17 -2.94 -23.66
C ASP A 273 -15.02 -4.12 -24.18
N GLY A 274 -16.28 -4.17 -23.75
CA GLY A 274 -17.19 -5.29 -24.01
C GLY A 274 -17.08 -6.47 -23.03
N THR A 275 -16.29 -6.35 -21.96
CA THR A 275 -16.16 -7.35 -20.89
C THR A 275 -16.37 -6.72 -19.51
N ASP A 276 -16.58 -7.55 -18.48
CA ASP A 276 -16.74 -7.10 -17.08
C ASP A 276 -15.62 -7.59 -16.15
N GLU A 277 -14.71 -8.43 -16.65
CA GLU A 277 -13.59 -9.00 -15.88
C GLU A 277 -12.60 -7.92 -15.48
N ASN A 278 -12.39 -7.73 -14.18
CA ASN A 278 -11.30 -6.89 -13.69
C ASN A 278 -9.96 -7.61 -13.87
N LEU A 279 -9.06 -7.01 -14.64
CA LEU A 279 -7.73 -7.55 -14.93
C LEU A 279 -6.67 -7.17 -13.88
N ILE A 280 -7.05 -6.39 -12.85
CA ILE A 280 -6.19 -6.07 -11.70
C ILE A 280 -6.48 -7.06 -10.58
N GLU A 281 -5.48 -7.87 -10.21
CA GLU A 281 -5.53 -8.72 -9.01
C GLU A 281 -5.57 -7.85 -7.75
N ASN A 282 -6.49 -8.17 -6.83
CA ASN A 282 -6.67 -7.46 -5.55
C ASN A 282 -6.79 -5.93 -5.71
N GLY A 283 -7.47 -5.47 -6.78
CA GLY A 283 -7.63 -4.04 -7.05
C GLY A 283 -8.53 -3.30 -6.04
N ASP A 284 -9.37 -4.03 -5.30
CA ASP A 284 -10.21 -3.52 -4.21
C ASP A 284 -9.53 -3.59 -2.83
N PHE A 285 -8.27 -4.06 -2.78
CA PHE A 285 -7.48 -4.25 -1.57
C PHE A 285 -8.24 -4.95 -0.43
N SER A 286 -9.10 -5.91 -0.79
CA SER A 286 -9.78 -6.81 0.15
C SER A 286 -8.80 -7.77 0.83
N GLU A 287 -7.63 -7.98 0.24
CA GLU A 287 -6.49 -8.69 0.83
C GLU A 287 -5.39 -7.70 1.26
N ARG A 288 -4.77 -7.95 2.42
CA ARG A 288 -3.73 -7.07 3.01
C ARG A 288 -2.35 -7.27 2.35
N THR A 289 -2.31 -7.21 1.02
CA THR A 289 -1.12 -7.44 0.21
C THR A 289 -0.96 -6.37 -0.88
N THR A 290 0.30 -6.02 -1.15
CA THR A 290 0.70 -5.14 -2.26
C THR A 290 1.31 -5.93 -3.41
N LYS A 291 1.08 -7.24 -3.49
CA LYS A 291 1.60 -8.11 -4.56
C LYS A 291 1.30 -7.52 -5.95
N GLY A 292 2.31 -7.52 -6.82
CA GLY A 292 2.24 -6.92 -8.16
C GLY A 292 2.49 -5.41 -8.18
N TRP A 293 2.34 -4.73 -7.05
CA TRP A 293 2.63 -3.32 -6.89
C TRP A 293 4.08 -3.12 -6.45
N SER A 294 4.71 -2.10 -7.02
CA SER A 294 6.04 -1.66 -6.66
C SER A 294 6.13 -0.15 -6.79
N LYS A 295 7.21 0.43 -6.29
CA LYS A 295 7.38 1.87 -6.24
C LYS A 295 8.84 2.23 -6.40
N THR A 296 9.09 3.44 -6.85
CA THR A 296 10.40 4.07 -6.72
C THR A 296 10.46 4.78 -5.36
N GLY A 297 11.10 4.15 -4.38
CA GLY A 297 11.59 4.84 -3.18
C GLY A 297 10.55 5.53 -2.27
N ASN A 298 9.45 4.91 -1.86
CA ASN A 298 8.62 5.44 -0.75
C ASN A 298 8.08 4.29 0.12
N ILE A 299 6.88 4.34 0.71
CA ILE A 299 6.21 3.20 1.39
C ILE A 299 4.88 2.90 0.69
N LEU A 300 4.58 1.61 0.51
CA LEU A 300 3.24 1.12 0.21
C LEU A 300 2.75 0.40 1.46
N SER A 301 1.59 0.78 1.95
CA SER A 301 0.90 0.07 3.02
C SER A 301 -0.54 -0.14 2.64
N ILE A 302 -1.13 -1.23 3.12
CA ILE A 302 -2.57 -1.42 3.10
C ILE A 302 -3.10 -0.95 4.45
N ILE A 303 -3.90 0.11 4.42
CA ILE A 303 -4.54 0.67 5.61
C ILE A 303 -5.97 0.12 5.65
N GLU A 304 -6.36 -0.43 6.79
CA GLU A 304 -7.73 -0.93 6.98
C GLU A 304 -8.72 0.23 6.97
N GLY A 305 -9.84 0.00 6.29
CA GLY A 305 -10.78 1.04 5.91
C GLY A 305 -11.17 0.86 4.45
N GLN A 306 -12.16 1.60 4.00
CA GLN A 306 -12.63 1.52 2.62
C GLN A 306 -12.72 2.95 2.09
N SER A 307 -12.44 3.15 0.81
CA SER A 307 -12.98 4.33 0.15
C SER A 307 -14.52 4.34 0.36
N PRO A 308 -15.18 5.51 0.44
CA PRO A 308 -16.62 5.55 0.51
C PRO A 308 -17.16 4.83 -0.72
N SER A 309 -17.78 3.66 -0.54
CA SER A 309 -18.42 2.99 -1.66
C SER A 309 -19.46 3.95 -2.24
N THR A 310 -19.40 4.18 -3.55
CA THR A 310 -20.50 4.82 -4.27
C THR A 310 -21.75 3.92 -4.28
N GLY A 311 -21.63 2.68 -3.76
CA GLY A 311 -22.69 1.69 -3.59
C GLY A 311 -22.84 1.20 -2.15
N ILE A 312 -23.59 1.96 -1.34
CA ILE A 312 -24.25 1.53 -0.08
C ILE A 312 -23.29 1.06 1.03
N ASN A 313 -22.76 2.02 1.79
CA ASN A 313 -21.87 1.79 2.94
C ASN A 313 -22.53 1.15 4.19
N GLN A 314 -23.84 0.90 4.17
CA GLN A 314 -24.57 0.21 5.24
C GLN A 314 -26.02 0.02 4.79
N THR A 315 -26.60 -1.17 4.99
CA THR A 315 -28.05 -1.26 5.07
C THR A 315 -28.44 -0.62 6.39
N MET A 316 -28.73 0.69 6.41
CA MET A 316 -29.55 1.22 7.50
C MET A 316 -30.91 0.52 7.34
N VAL A 317 -31.10 -0.56 8.09
CA VAL A 317 -32.44 -0.99 8.47
C VAL A 317 -32.96 0.15 9.33
N LYS A 318 -33.50 1.21 8.70
CA LYS A 318 -34.38 2.12 9.42
C LYS A 318 -35.40 1.21 10.07
N ALA A 319 -35.40 1.19 11.41
CA ALA A 319 -36.38 0.45 12.19
C ALA A 319 -37.74 0.63 11.52
N ASN A 320 -38.38 -0.49 11.15
CA ASN A 320 -39.62 -0.59 10.38
C ASN A 320 -40.31 0.77 10.24
N LEU A 321 -40.07 1.48 9.14
CA LEU A 321 -40.93 2.60 8.77
C LEU A 321 -42.31 1.98 8.58
N GLN A 322 -43.15 2.03 9.61
CA GLN A 322 -44.57 1.71 9.55
C GLN A 322 -45.29 2.84 8.81
N ASP A 323 -44.82 3.19 7.62
CA ASP A 323 -45.43 4.23 6.79
C ASP A 323 -46.70 3.72 6.08
N GLY A 324 -47.03 2.42 6.25
CA GLY A 324 -48.20 1.77 5.68
C GLY A 324 -48.12 1.59 4.16
N ALA A 325 -47.00 1.96 3.53
CA ALA A 325 -46.86 1.95 2.08
C ALA A 325 -46.47 0.57 1.54
N TYR A 326 -46.79 0.34 0.28
CA TYR A 326 -46.38 -0.83 -0.48
C TYR A 326 -45.32 -0.39 -1.48
N TYR A 327 -44.36 -1.26 -1.75
CA TYR A 327 -43.31 -1.03 -2.73
C TYR A 327 -43.34 -2.14 -3.78
N THR A 328 -43.19 -1.79 -5.06
CA THR A 328 -43.01 -2.80 -6.11
C THR A 328 -41.68 -3.54 -5.93
N LEU A 329 -41.46 -4.64 -6.64
CA LEU A 329 -40.16 -5.34 -6.64
C LEU A 329 -39.02 -4.48 -7.21
N GLN A 330 -39.36 -3.43 -7.96
CA GLN A 330 -38.44 -2.41 -8.47
C GLN A 330 -38.29 -1.21 -7.53
N GLY A 331 -38.87 -1.25 -6.32
CA GLY A 331 -38.71 -0.21 -5.29
C GLY A 331 -39.64 1.01 -5.43
N MET A 332 -40.63 0.99 -6.31
CA MET A 332 -41.58 2.11 -6.45
C MET A 332 -42.64 2.09 -5.35
N LYS A 333 -42.76 3.20 -4.60
CA LYS A 333 -43.78 3.36 -3.55
C LYS A 333 -45.19 3.52 -4.13
N THR A 334 -46.18 2.84 -3.54
CA THR A 334 -47.60 2.96 -3.83
C THR A 334 -48.45 2.81 -2.57
N ASN A 335 -49.53 3.60 -2.47
CA ASN A 335 -50.52 3.51 -1.39
C ASN A 335 -51.81 2.79 -1.85
N LYS A 336 -51.84 2.32 -3.11
CA LYS A 336 -52.99 1.64 -3.72
C LYS A 336 -52.49 0.39 -4.46
N PRO A 337 -52.06 -0.66 -3.75
CA PRO A 337 -51.54 -1.85 -4.40
C PRO A 337 -52.67 -2.57 -5.15
N ALA A 338 -52.45 -2.86 -6.43
CA ALA A 338 -53.34 -3.70 -7.25
C ALA A 338 -52.97 -5.18 -7.06
N LYS A 339 -53.62 -6.11 -7.77
CA LYS A 339 -53.23 -7.53 -7.75
C LYS A 339 -51.76 -7.69 -8.16
N GLY A 340 -50.95 -8.34 -7.33
CA GLY A 340 -49.52 -8.50 -7.58
C GLY A 340 -48.68 -8.76 -6.34
N ILE A 341 -47.36 -8.73 -6.52
CA ILE A 341 -46.35 -8.94 -5.48
C ILE A 341 -45.75 -7.59 -5.08
N PHE A 342 -45.71 -7.32 -3.79
CA PHE A 342 -45.16 -6.08 -3.22
C PHE A 342 -44.26 -6.38 -2.02
N ILE A 343 -43.46 -5.40 -1.63
CA ILE A 343 -42.81 -5.33 -0.33
C ILE A 343 -43.62 -4.39 0.56
N HIS A 344 -44.04 -4.86 1.73
CA HIS A 344 -44.76 -4.07 2.73
C HIS A 344 -44.15 -4.33 4.10
N ASN A 345 -43.73 -3.26 4.81
CA ASN A 345 -43.01 -3.36 6.08
C ASN A 345 -41.84 -4.38 6.04
N GLY A 346 -41.05 -4.33 4.96
CA GLY A 346 -39.90 -5.22 4.75
C GLY A 346 -40.23 -6.67 4.40
N LYS A 347 -41.51 -7.03 4.22
CA LYS A 347 -41.94 -8.39 3.86
C LYS A 347 -42.56 -8.45 2.48
N LYS A 348 -42.25 -9.52 1.74
CA LYS A 348 -42.95 -9.86 0.50
C LYS A 348 -44.41 -10.20 0.82
N VAL A 349 -45.34 -9.51 0.17
CA VAL A 349 -46.78 -9.70 0.29
C VAL A 349 -47.41 -9.90 -1.08
N VAL A 350 -48.46 -10.72 -1.15
CA VAL A 350 -49.22 -10.98 -2.38
C VAL A 350 -50.62 -10.39 -2.19
N ILE A 351 -50.98 -9.43 -3.03
CA ILE A 351 -52.32 -8.86 -3.10
C ILE A 351 -53.09 -9.63 -4.17
N ARG A 352 -54.20 -10.26 -3.77
CA ARG A 352 -54.96 -11.20 -4.61
C ARG A 352 -56.18 -10.60 -5.28
#